data_AF-A0A1Z4KQA9-F1
#
_entry.id   AF-A0A1Z4KQA9-F1
#
_cell.length_a   1.000
_cell.length_b   1.000
_cell.length_c   1.000
_cell.angle_alpha   90.00
_cell.angle_beta   90.00
_cell.angle_gamma   90.00
#
_symmetry.space_group_name_H-M   'P 1'
#
loop_
_entity.id
_entity.type
_entity.pdbx_description
1 polymer ?
#
loop_
_entity_poly.entity_id
_entity_poly.type
_entity_poly.pdbx_seq_one_letter_code
_entity_poly.pdbx_strand_id
1 'polypeptide(L)'
;MVFQYNRHTCLPSSEGLPDSDDTPVDNELQDLIPGLLKATLVMAWSERMDWFFGVDMGIYYDPDEPAIVPDGFLSLGVERC
;
A
#
# COMPACT_ATOMS: atom_id res chain seq x y z
N MET A 1 15.09 -24.66 -11.03
CA MET A 1 14.87 -25.44 -9.79
C MET A 1 13.43 -25.95 -9.83
N VAL A 2 13.18 -27.25 -9.75
CA VAL A 2 11.82 -27.82 -9.82
C VAL A 2 11.35 -28.07 -8.38
N PHE A 3 10.26 -27.43 -7.97
CA PHE A 3 9.68 -27.61 -6.65
C PHE A 3 8.97 -28.97 -6.60
N GLN A 4 9.48 -29.92 -5.81
CA GLN A 4 8.83 -31.22 -5.61
C GLN A 4 7.73 -31.07 -4.55
N TYR A 5 6.49 -30.96 -4.99
CA TYR A 5 5.33 -30.85 -4.10
C TYR A 5 4.99 -32.22 -3.48
N ASN A 6 5.24 -32.36 -2.18
CA ASN A 6 4.82 -33.53 -1.40
C ASN A 6 3.43 -33.25 -0.78
N ARG A 7 2.42 -34.03 -1.13
CA ARG A 7 1.04 -33.88 -0.61
C ARG A 7 0.90 -34.20 0.89
N HIS A 8 1.90 -34.85 1.50
CA HIS A 8 1.87 -35.27 2.90
C HIS A 8 2.59 -34.30 3.85
N THR A 9 3.27 -33.27 3.33
CA THR A 9 3.75 -32.17 4.16
C THR A 9 2.58 -31.25 4.50
N CYS A 10 2.29 -31.08 5.79
CA CYS A 10 1.43 -29.98 6.22
C CYS A 10 2.04 -28.68 5.69
N LEU A 11 1.23 -27.89 4.98
CA LEU A 11 1.60 -26.52 4.67
C LEU A 11 1.81 -25.78 6.00
N PRO A 12 2.75 -24.80 6.06
CA PRO A 12 2.87 -23.95 7.24
C PRO A 12 1.51 -23.33 7.56
N SER A 13 1.15 -23.29 8.84
CA SER A 13 0.05 -22.45 9.32
C SER A 13 0.37 -20.99 9.02
N SER A 14 -0.63 -20.10 9.13
CA SER A 14 -0.40 -18.66 9.03
C SER A 14 0.74 -18.16 9.92
N GLU A 15 0.92 -18.76 11.11
CA GLU A 15 2.02 -18.46 12.04
C GLU A 15 3.43 -18.84 11.53
N GLY A 16 3.53 -19.68 10.49
CA GLY A 16 4.78 -20.13 9.88
C GLY A 16 5.05 -19.51 8.51
N LEU A 17 4.25 -18.53 8.10
CA LEU A 17 4.50 -17.77 6.87
C LEU A 17 5.63 -16.75 7.12
N PRO A 18 6.42 -16.40 6.09
CA PRO A 18 7.45 -15.38 6.18
C PRO A 18 6.89 -13.94 6.24
N ASP A 19 5.60 -13.78 6.57
CA ASP A 19 4.97 -12.49 6.88
C ASP A 19 5.35 -11.97 8.29
N SER A 20 5.99 -12.81 9.09
CA SER A 20 6.44 -12.54 10.46
C SER A 20 7.96 -12.30 10.54
N ASP A 21 8.55 -11.48 9.68
CA ASP A 21 9.94 -11.01 9.88
C ASP A 21 10.04 -9.85 10.91
N ASP A 22 8.97 -9.66 11.72
CA ASP A 22 8.76 -8.57 12.68
C ASP A 22 8.87 -7.16 12.06
N THR A 23 8.96 -7.06 10.74
CA THR A 23 8.76 -5.82 10.01
C THR A 23 7.28 -5.70 9.67
N PRO A 24 6.69 -4.48 9.71
CA PRO A 24 5.33 -4.28 9.24
C PRO A 24 5.29 -4.62 7.74
N VAL A 25 4.79 -5.80 7.41
CA VAL A 25 4.46 -6.17 6.03
C VAL A 25 3.01 -5.79 5.80
N ASP A 26 2.72 -5.18 4.65
CA ASP A 26 1.37 -4.89 4.24
C ASP A 26 0.58 -6.19 4.14
N ASN A 27 -0.58 -6.22 4.77
CA ASN A 27 -1.55 -7.29 4.57
C ASN A 27 -2.61 -6.81 3.57
N GLU A 28 -3.40 -7.75 3.04
CA GLU A 28 -4.44 -7.43 2.05
C GLU A 28 -5.39 -6.30 2.51
N LEU A 29 -5.65 -6.18 3.81
CA LEU A 29 -6.49 -5.10 4.32
C LEU A 29 -5.79 -3.73 4.25
N GLN A 30 -4.47 -3.68 4.51
CA GLN A 30 -3.66 -2.47 4.36
C GLN A 30 -3.60 -2.00 2.90
N ASP A 31 -3.68 -2.92 1.92
CA ASP A 31 -3.82 -2.57 0.49
C ASP A 31 -5.25 -2.11 0.13
N LEU A 32 -6.27 -2.80 0.63
CA LEU A 32 -7.66 -2.58 0.25
C LEU A 32 -8.23 -1.26 0.77
N ILE A 33 -7.83 -0.83 1.97
CA ILE A 33 -8.31 0.42 2.60
C ILE A 33 -7.97 1.66 1.76
N PRO A 34 -6.70 1.94 1.39
CA PRO A 34 -6.36 3.11 0.57
C PRO A 34 -6.95 3.00 -0.84
N GLY A 35 -7.07 1.79 -1.39
CA GLY A 35 -7.76 1.54 -2.66
C GLY A 35 -9.24 1.94 -2.62
N LEU A 36 -9.96 1.53 -1.57
CA LEU A 36 -11.36 1.91 -1.36
C LEU A 36 -11.50 3.43 -1.20
N LEU A 37 -10.64 4.06 -0.39
CA LEU A 37 -10.67 5.51 -0.19
C LEU A 37 -10.45 6.25 -1.52
N LYS A 38 -9.47 5.84 -2.32
CA LYS A 38 -9.23 6.42 -3.65
C LYS A 38 -10.45 6.30 -4.54
N ALA A 39 -11.10 5.13 -4.59
CA ALA A 39 -12.31 4.92 -5.37
C ALA A 39 -13.47 5.83 -4.89
N THR A 40 -13.66 5.96 -3.58
CA THR A 40 -14.64 6.88 -3.00
C THR A 40 -14.36 8.34 -3.38
N LEU A 41 -13.10 8.77 -3.35
CA LEU A 41 -12.71 10.13 -3.77
C LEU A 41 -12.99 10.36 -5.25
N VAL A 42 -12.67 9.40 -6.13
CA VAL A 42 -12.99 9.49 -7.57
C VAL A 42 -14.51 9.64 -7.79
N MET A 43 -15.32 8.88 -7.05
CA MET A 43 -16.79 8.98 -7.16
C MET A 43 -17.33 10.31 -6.61
N ALA A 44 -16.84 10.76 -5.46
CA ALA A 44 -17.31 11.98 -4.81
C ALA A 44 -16.87 13.25 -5.55
N TRP A 45 -15.73 13.19 -6.23
CA TRP A 45 -15.07 14.31 -6.89
C TRP A 45 -14.88 14.08 -8.39
N SER A 46 -15.91 13.56 -9.07
CA SER A 46 -15.85 13.21 -10.49
C SER A 46 -15.43 14.38 -11.40
N GLU A 47 -15.87 15.59 -11.08
CA GLU A 47 -15.58 16.81 -11.86
C GLU A 47 -14.32 17.54 -11.39
N ARG A 48 -13.73 17.11 -10.27
CA ARG A 48 -12.57 17.77 -9.69
C ARG A 48 -11.29 17.06 -10.13
N MET A 49 -10.41 17.80 -10.81
CA MET A 49 -9.19 17.25 -11.39
C MET A 49 -7.90 17.69 -10.69
N ASP A 50 -7.97 18.68 -9.80
CA ASP A 50 -6.83 19.29 -9.07
C ASP A 50 -6.48 18.52 -7.79
N TRP A 51 -6.31 17.20 -7.86
CA TRP A 51 -5.93 16.41 -6.68
C TRP A 51 -5.18 15.13 -7.04
N PHE A 52 -4.34 14.71 -6.10
CA PHE A 52 -3.53 13.49 -6.17
C PHE A 52 -3.68 12.70 -4.87
N PHE A 53 -3.88 11.38 -5.00
CA PHE A 53 -3.87 10.47 -3.86
C PHE A 53 -2.77 9.43 -4.07
N GLY A 54 -1.75 9.50 -3.22
CA GLY A 54 -0.59 8.60 -3.21
C GLY A 54 -0.75 7.52 -2.13
N VAL A 55 -0.21 6.34 -2.41
CA VAL A 55 -0.19 5.14 -1.55
C VAL A 55 1.24 4.61 -1.60
N ASP A 56 1.79 4.18 -0.46
CA ASP A 56 3.16 3.64 -0.31
C ASP A 56 4.25 4.52 -0.94
N MET A 57 4.08 5.83 -0.81
CA MET A 57 4.96 6.81 -1.45
C MET A 57 5.60 7.73 -0.42
N GLY A 58 6.93 7.78 -0.45
CA GLY A 58 7.73 8.65 0.41
C GLY A 58 7.49 10.14 0.10
N ILE A 59 7.22 10.91 1.15
CA ILE A 59 7.07 12.37 1.11
C ILE A 59 8.30 12.99 1.78
N TYR A 60 8.98 13.86 1.04
CA TYR A 60 10.07 14.68 1.56
C TYR A 60 9.54 16.07 1.89
N TYR A 61 9.75 16.51 3.13
CA TYR A 61 9.55 17.91 3.52
C TYR A 61 10.89 18.69 3.56
N ASP A 62 11.99 17.97 3.76
CA ASP A 62 13.36 18.42 3.69
C ASP A 62 14.18 17.34 2.97
N PRO A 63 14.94 17.66 1.90
CA PRO A 63 15.73 16.68 1.16
C PRO A 63 16.88 16.08 1.98
N ASP A 64 17.31 16.73 3.06
CA ASP A 64 18.37 16.24 3.94
C ASP A 64 17.82 15.32 5.06
N GLU A 65 16.50 15.24 5.22
CA GLU A 65 15.81 14.38 6.19
C GLU A 65 15.22 13.12 5.52
N PRO A 66 15.05 12.01 6.28
CA PRO A 66 14.38 10.82 5.74
C PRO A 66 12.95 11.10 5.27
N ALA A 67 12.53 10.41 4.21
CA ALA A 67 11.16 10.48 3.73
C ALA A 67 10.17 9.96 4.79
N ILE A 68 9.03 10.62 4.87
CA ILE A 68 7.86 10.10 5.60
C ILE A 68 7.14 9.14 4.65
N VAL A 69 6.90 7.91 5.08
CA VAL A 69 6.21 6.89 4.26
C VAL A 69 4.86 6.59 4.91
N PRO A 70 3.78 7.30 4.53
CA PRO A 70 2.44 7.00 5.01
C PRO A 70 1.78 5.91 4.15
N ASP A 71 0.83 5.18 4.74
CA ASP A 71 -0.05 4.23 4.03
C ASP A 71 -0.86 4.93 2.91
N GLY A 72 -1.12 6.22 3.07
CA GLY A 72 -1.65 7.05 2.00
C GLY A 72 -1.76 8.53 2.36
N PHE A 73 -1.77 9.39 1.34
CA PHE A 73 -1.94 10.82 1.51
C PHE A 73 -2.74 11.44 0.36
N LEU A 74 -3.45 12.53 0.67
CA LEU A 74 -4.21 13.32 -0.28
C LEU A 74 -3.59 14.71 -0.43
N SER A 75 -3.22 15.05 -1.64
CA SER A 75 -2.78 16.40 -2.01
C SER A 75 -3.83 17.09 -2.88
N LEU A 76 -4.09 18.36 -2.60
CA LEU A 76 -5.11 19.19 -3.25
C LEU A 76 -4.44 20.36 -3.99
N GLY A 77 -5.06 20.84 -5.07
CA GLY A 77 -4.50 21.89 -5.91
C GLY A 77 -3.33 21.43 -6.78
N VAL A 78 -3.13 20.11 -6.93
CA VAL A 78 -2.07 19.54 -7.78
C VAL A 78 -2.65 19.34 -9.18
N GLU A 79 -2.06 19.99 -10.17
CA GLU A 79 -2.42 19.78 -11.58
C GLU A 79 -2.00 18.38 -12.05
N ARG A 80 -2.85 17.73 -12.83
CA ARG A 80 -2.50 16.49 -13.53
C ARG A 80 -1.77 16.85 -14.82
N CYS A 81 -0.52 16.40 -14.95
CA CYS A 81 0.27 16.50 -16.17
C CYS A 81 -0.31 15.63 -17.28
#